data_AF-A0A2K2D740-F1
#
_entry.id   AF-A0A2K2D740-F1
#
_cell.length_a   1.000
_cell.length_b   1.000
_cell.length_c   1.000
_cell.angle_alpha   90.00
_cell.angle_beta   90.00
_cell.angle_gamma   90.00
#
_symmetry.space_group_name_H-M   'P 1'
#
loop_
_entity.id
_entity.type
_entity.pdbx_description
1 polymer ?
#
loop_
_entity_poly.entity_id
_entity_poly.type
_entity_poly.pdbx_seq_one_letter_code
_entity_poly.pdbx_strand_id
1 'polypeptide(L)'
;MNEERVQSAILLAEINHKKEELCSKIFDLVNRYKAPGRVGRENILLMERLSVQVEPRPNDVIWRSCQRRERIGRVLRPAGAVFLVGVVTPVCLQMSYEALFPKKRNVFQQWWDEVCRCSCSRR
;
A
#
# COMPACT_ATOMS: atom_id res chain seq x y z
N MET A 1 48.08 13.00 12.97
CA MET A 1 47.21 12.34 11.97
C MET A 1 46.37 11.17 12.53
N ASN A 2 46.77 10.50 13.63
CA ASN A 2 45.94 9.45 14.25
C ASN A 2 44.81 9.99 15.15
N GLU A 3 45.00 11.12 15.84
CA GLU A 3 44.00 11.67 16.77
C GLU A 3 42.72 12.15 16.08
N GLU A 4 42.83 12.80 14.91
CA GLU A 4 41.66 13.23 14.12
C GLU A 4 40.80 12.04 13.63
N ARG A 5 41.43 10.90 13.31
CA ARG A 5 40.73 9.68 12.90
C ARG A 5 40.03 9.00 14.08
N VAL A 6 40.59 9.10 15.28
CA VAL A 6 39.96 8.59 16.50
C VAL A 6 38.76 9.46 16.87
N GLN A 7 38.91 10.79 16.80
CA GLN A 7 37.81 11.73 17.05
C GLN A 7 36.66 11.55 16.05
N SER A 8 36.97 11.38 14.76
CA SER A 8 35.94 11.12 13.77
C SER A 8 35.23 9.80 14.00
N ALA A 9 35.94 8.74 14.39
CA ALA A 9 35.34 7.45 14.73
C ALA A 9 34.40 7.54 15.96
N ILE A 10 34.79 8.28 16.99
CA ILE A 10 33.96 8.50 18.19
C ILE A 10 32.67 9.25 17.83
N LEU A 11 32.77 10.33 17.05
CA LEU A 11 31.61 11.08 16.59
C LEU A 11 30.67 10.22 15.74
N LEU A 12 31.23 9.37 14.89
CA LEU A 12 30.46 8.49 14.01
C LEU A 12 29.73 7.40 14.82
N ALA A 13 30.37 6.86 15.85
CA ALA A 13 29.73 5.94 16.80
C ALA A 13 28.60 6.61 17.58
N GLU A 14 28.79 7.84 18.05
CA GLU A 14 27.76 8.61 18.75
C GLU A 14 26.54 8.90 17.85
N ILE A 15 26.80 9.27 16.59
CA ILE A 15 25.75 9.49 15.59
C ILE A 15 24.95 8.19 15.35
N ASN A 16 25.63 7.06 15.19
CA ASN A 16 24.97 5.78 14.99
C ASN A 16 24.12 5.38 16.20
N HIS A 17 24.62 5.58 17.42
CA HIS A 17 23.85 5.34 18.63
C HIS A 17 22.59 6.20 18.70
N LYS A 18 22.69 7.50 18.38
CA LYS A 18 21.52 8.40 18.36
C LYS A 18 20.49 8.00 17.29
N LYS A 19 20.93 7.49 16.14
CA LYS A 19 20.02 6.96 15.11
C LYS A 19 19.23 5.76 15.61
N GLU A 20 19.89 4.82 16.29
CA GLU A 20 19.23 3.66 16.90
C GLU A 20 18.20 4.07 17.96
N GLU A 21 18.55 5.03 18.81
CA GLU A 21 17.67 5.56 19.85
C GLU A 21 16.43 6.23 19.24
N LEU A 22 16.61 7.04 18.19
CA LEU A 22 15.51 7.67 17.45
C LEU A 22 14.61 6.63 16.77
N CYS A 23 15.18 5.61 16.14
CA CYS A 23 14.43 4.52 15.55
C CYS A 23 13.53 3.83 16.60
N SER A 24 14.08 3.55 17.77
CA SER A 24 13.35 2.91 18.88
C SER A 24 12.21 3.79 19.40
N LYS A 25 12.46 5.10 19.60
CA LYS A 25 11.44 6.06 20.02
C LYS A 25 10.30 6.19 19.01
N ILE A 26 10.62 6.26 17.72
CA ILE A 26 9.60 6.35 16.66
C ILE A 26 8.80 5.05 16.58
N PHE A 27 9.44 3.90 16.72
CA PHE A 27 8.75 2.61 16.73
C PHE A 27 7.73 2.52 17.87
N ASP A 28 8.12 2.90 19.09
CA ASP A 28 7.20 2.95 20.23
C ASP A 28 6.07 3.95 19.99
N LEU A 29 6.36 5.13 19.42
CA LEU A 29 5.36 6.14 19.08
C LEU A 29 4.33 5.63 18.05
N VAL A 30 4.79 4.94 17.00
CA VAL A 30 3.92 4.42 15.95
C VAL A 30 3.09 3.23 16.44
N ASN A 31 3.69 2.29 17.19
CA ASN A 31 3.02 1.06 17.59
C ASN A 31 2.18 1.19 18.86
N ARG A 32 2.68 1.87 19.90
CA ARG A 32 1.95 2.00 21.17
C ARG A 32 0.92 3.11 21.13
N TYR A 33 1.28 4.26 20.58
CA TYR A 33 0.44 5.46 20.61
C TYR A 33 -0.39 5.66 19.34
N LYS A 34 -0.18 4.84 18.30
CA LYS A 34 -0.92 4.86 17.03
C LYS A 34 -1.16 6.28 16.51
N ALA A 35 -0.07 7.04 16.35
CA ALA A 35 -0.14 8.42 15.87
C ALA A 35 -1.01 8.52 14.59
N PRO A 36 -2.15 9.25 14.63
CA PRO A 36 -3.10 9.23 13.53
C PRO A 36 -2.64 10.09 12.35
N GLY A 37 -3.14 9.72 11.16
CA GLY A 37 -3.06 10.56 9.96
C GLY A 37 -1.65 10.77 9.39
N ARG A 38 -1.39 12.01 8.95
CA ARG A 38 -0.17 12.39 8.23
C ARG A 38 1.10 12.25 9.07
N VAL A 39 1.03 12.62 10.36
CA VAL A 39 2.17 12.58 11.29
C VAL A 39 2.64 11.14 11.51
N GLY A 40 1.72 10.19 11.69
CA GLY A 40 2.06 8.78 11.79
C GLY A 40 2.76 8.25 10.54
N ARG A 41 2.30 8.67 9.35
CA ARG A 41 2.90 8.28 8.07
C ARG A 41 4.30 8.88 7.88
N GLU A 42 4.51 10.14 8.24
CA GLU A 42 5.82 10.79 8.18
C GLU A 42 6.82 10.12 9.13
N ASN A 43 6.38 9.80 10.35
CA ASN A 43 7.20 9.07 11.32
C ASN A 43 7.57 7.66 10.84
N ILE A 44 6.63 6.95 10.21
CA ILE A 44 6.92 5.65 9.59
C ILE A 44 8.00 5.76 8.52
N LEU A 45 7.89 6.76 7.62
CA LEU A 45 8.88 6.97 6.56
C LEU A 45 10.25 7.36 7.13
N LEU A 46 10.25 8.16 8.20
CA LEU A 46 11.47 8.53 8.90
C LEU A 46 12.15 7.29 9.52
N MET A 47 11.38 6.42 10.17
CA MET A 47 11.86 5.15 10.72
C MET A 47 12.43 4.23 9.64
N GLU A 48 11.75 4.10 8.50
CA GLU A 48 12.24 3.31 7.35
C GLU A 48 13.59 3.86 6.85
N ARG A 49 13.72 5.18 6.67
CA ARG A 49 14.98 5.80 6.24
C ARG A 49 16.12 5.62 7.25
N LEU A 50 15.83 5.76 8.54
CA LEU A 50 16.82 5.56 9.59
C LEU A 50 17.27 4.10 9.67
N SER A 51 16.36 3.14 9.48
CA SER A 51 16.67 1.70 9.52
C SER A 51 17.62 1.22 8.43
N VAL A 52 17.77 1.96 7.33
CA VAL A 52 18.74 1.67 6.26
C VAL A 52 20.16 2.11 6.65
N GLN A 53 20.28 3.11 7.53
CA GLN A 53 21.55 3.70 7.93
C GLN A 53 22.13 3.10 9.22
N VAL A 54 21.35 2.30 9.93
CA VAL A 54 21.71 1.64 11.18
C VAL A 54 22.10 0.20 10.87
N GLU A 55 23.19 -0.27 11.48
CA GLU A 55 23.58 -1.67 11.35
C GLU A 55 22.52 -2.61 11.95
N PRO A 56 22.14 -3.68 11.24
CA PRO A 56 21.15 -4.62 11.75
C PRO A 56 21.70 -5.36 12.97
N ARG A 57 21.10 -5.12 14.14
CA ARG A 57 21.41 -5.95 15.32
C ARG A 57 20.89 -7.37 15.08
N PRO A 58 21.64 -8.41 15.49
CA PRO A 58 21.12 -9.77 15.45
C PRO A 58 19.85 -9.84 16.30
N ASN A 59 18.73 -10.19 15.67
CA ASN A 59 17.37 -10.26 16.23
C ASN A 59 16.56 -8.96 16.37
N ASP A 60 16.93 -7.87 15.72
CA ASP A 60 16.12 -6.65 15.77
C ASP A 60 14.74 -6.82 15.07
N VAL A 61 13.67 -6.76 15.87
CA VAL A 61 12.28 -6.82 15.39
C VAL A 61 11.91 -5.58 14.58
N ILE A 62 12.46 -4.41 14.93
CA ILE A 62 12.20 -3.13 14.25
C ILE A 62 12.76 -3.20 12.83
N TRP A 63 14.02 -3.58 12.69
CA TRP A 63 14.68 -3.75 11.39
C TRP A 63 13.92 -4.75 10.49
N ARG A 64 13.52 -5.91 11.03
CA ARG A 64 12.73 -6.91 10.28
C ARG A 64 11.38 -6.35 9.83
N SER A 65 10.72 -5.55 10.66
CA SER A 65 9.45 -4.90 10.32
C SER A 65 9.61 -3.90 9.17
N CYS A 66 10.63 -3.04 9.24
CA CYS A 66 10.95 -2.08 8.17
C CYS A 66 11.25 -2.80 6.85
N GLN A 67 12.11 -3.81 6.86
CA GLN A 67 12.44 -4.61 5.69
C GLN A 67 11.22 -5.31 5.09
N ARG A 68 10.34 -5.84 5.93
CA ARG A 68 9.08 -6.46 5.48
C ARG A 68 8.19 -5.43 4.80
N ARG A 69 8.05 -4.22 5.36
CA ARG A 69 7.26 -3.14 4.75
C ARG A 69 7.83 -2.69 3.41
N GLU A 70 9.14 -2.52 3.32
CA GLU A 70 9.79 -2.14 2.06
C GLU A 70 9.56 -3.21 0.97
N ARG A 71 9.73 -4.49 1.34
CA ARG A 71 9.46 -5.62 0.44
C ARG A 71 8.01 -5.68 -0.01
N ILE A 72 7.05 -5.53 0.92
CA ILE A 72 5.62 -5.50 0.60
C ILE A 72 5.34 -4.31 -0.32
N GLY A 73 5.80 -3.11 0.00
CA GLY A 73 5.57 -1.92 -0.82
C GLY A 73 6.11 -2.06 -2.24
N ARG A 74 7.26 -2.71 -2.40
CA ARG A 74 7.87 -2.97 -3.71
C ARG A 74 7.06 -3.96 -4.56
N VAL A 75 6.37 -4.91 -3.95
CA VAL A 75 5.51 -5.89 -4.64
C VAL A 75 4.09 -5.34 -4.86
N LEU A 76 3.50 -4.70 -3.85
CA LEU A 76 2.11 -4.25 -3.88
C LEU A 76 1.88 -3.12 -4.89
N ARG A 77 2.87 -2.23 -5.07
CA ARG A 77 2.77 -1.12 -6.04
C ARG A 77 2.61 -1.60 -7.48
N PRO A 78 3.52 -2.41 -8.05
CA PRO A 78 3.35 -2.91 -9.40
C PRO A 78 2.16 -3.87 -9.52
N ALA A 79 1.93 -4.74 -8.53
CA ALA A 79 0.77 -5.65 -8.54
C ALA A 79 -0.55 -4.89 -8.57
N GLY A 80 -0.67 -3.83 -7.77
CA GLY A 80 -1.85 -2.95 -7.76
C GLY A 80 -2.04 -2.23 -9.10
N ALA A 81 -0.96 -1.74 -9.70
CA ALA A 81 -1.04 -1.10 -11.02
C ALA A 81 -1.52 -2.09 -12.11
N VAL A 82 -0.98 -3.30 -12.13
CA VAL A 82 -1.41 -4.36 -13.07
C VAL A 82 -2.87 -4.74 -12.85
N PHE A 83 -3.32 -4.88 -11.60
CA PHE A 83 -4.70 -5.21 -11.30
C PHE A 83 -5.68 -4.10 -11.73
N LEU A 84 -5.34 -2.84 -11.47
CA LEU A 84 -6.17 -1.70 -11.86
C LEU A 84 -6.32 -1.63 -13.38
N VAL A 85 -5.22 -1.72 -14.13
CA VAL A 85 -5.23 -1.63 -15.60
C VAL A 85 -5.81 -2.89 -16.25
N GLY A 86 -5.42 -4.06 -15.76
CA GLY A 86 -5.76 -5.35 -16.39
C GLY A 86 -7.13 -5.89 -16.05
N VAL A 87 -7.72 -5.49 -14.92
CA VAL A 87 -9.01 -6.02 -14.45
C VAL A 87 -10.03 -4.90 -14.28
N VAL A 88 -9.72 -3.87 -13.50
CA VAL A 88 -10.70 -2.84 -13.14
C VAL A 88 -11.08 -1.99 -14.34
N THR A 89 -10.09 -1.45 -15.07
CA THR A 89 -10.33 -0.63 -16.25
C THR A 89 -11.18 -1.35 -17.33
N PRO A 90 -10.88 -2.59 -17.76
CA PRO A 90 -11.70 -3.26 -18.76
C PRO A 90 -13.11 -3.57 -18.26
N VAL A 91 -13.29 -3.94 -16.99
CA VAL A 91 -14.64 -4.15 -16.42
C VAL A 91 -15.43 -2.84 -16.39
N CYS A 92 -14.81 -1.74 -15.95
CA CYS A 92 -15.45 -0.42 -15.98
C CYS A 92 -15.80 0.00 -17.40
N LEU A 93 -14.91 -0.23 -18.38
CA LEU A 93 -15.16 0.07 -19.78
C LEU A 93 -16.31 -0.77 -20.34
N GLN A 94 -16.37 -2.06 -20.02
CA GLN A 94 -17.46 -2.93 -20.45
C GLN A 94 -18.81 -2.46 -19.87
N MET A 95 -18.86 -2.16 -18.57
CA MET A 95 -20.08 -1.63 -17.93
C MET A 95 -20.52 -0.30 -18.55
N SER A 96 -19.56 0.59 -18.83
CA SER A 96 -19.82 1.89 -19.46
C SER A 96 -20.29 1.71 -20.90
N TYR A 97 -19.71 0.76 -21.64
CA TYR A 97 -20.10 0.43 -23.01
C TYR A 97 -21.52 -0.14 -23.07
N GLU A 98 -21.87 -1.08 -22.20
CA GLU A 98 -23.22 -1.65 -22.11
C GLU A 98 -24.27 -0.61 -21.68
N ALA A 99 -23.89 0.37 -20.86
CA ALA A 99 -24.77 1.48 -20.48
C ALA A 99 -24.99 2.48 -21.63
N LEU A 100 -23.95 2.78 -22.42
CA LEU A 100 -24.01 3.72 -23.56
C LEU A 100 -24.66 3.11 -24.80
N PHE A 101 -24.42 1.82 -25.04
CA PHE A 101 -25.00 1.06 -26.13
C PHE A 101 -25.83 -0.09 -25.55
N PRO A 102 -27.01 0.21 -24.98
CA PRO A 102 -27.91 -0.83 -24.52
C PRO A 102 -28.22 -1.73 -25.72
N LYS A 103 -27.87 -3.02 -25.59
CA LYS A 103 -28.11 -4.02 -26.62
C LYS A 103 -29.57 -3.91 -27.06
N LYS A 104 -29.83 -3.52 -28.31
CA LYS A 104 -31.20 -3.50 -28.84
C LYS A 104 -31.76 -4.90 -28.66
N ARG A 105 -32.82 -5.03 -27.85
CA ARG A 105 -33.52 -6.31 -27.72
C ARG A 105 -33.96 -6.73 -29.12
N ASN A 106 -33.71 -8.00 -29.44
CA ASN A 106 -34.22 -8.56 -30.67
C ASN A 106 -35.76 -8.52 -30.61
N VAL A 107 -36.41 -8.31 -31.76
CA VAL A 107 -37.89 -8.31 -31.88
C VAL A 107 -38.50 -9.55 -31.25
N PHE A 108 -37.81 -10.70 -31.37
CA PHE A 108 -38.19 -11.95 -30.73
C PHE A 108 -38.25 -11.87 -29.19
N GLN A 109 -37.27 -11.22 -28.55
CA GLN A 109 -37.27 -11.04 -27.09
C GLN A 109 -38.38 -10.09 -26.64
N GLN A 110 -38.63 -9.01 -27.39
CA GLN A 110 -39.74 -8.11 -27.11
C GLN A 110 -41.10 -8.81 -27.23
N TRP A 111 -41.28 -9.58 -28.31
CA TRP A 111 -42.47 -10.40 -28.51
C TRP A 111 -42.64 -11.44 -27.39
N TRP A 112 -41.57 -12.10 -26.96
CA TRP A 112 -41.67 -13.10 -25.88
C TRP A 112 -42.09 -12.49 -24.54
N ASP A 113 -41.55 -11.32 -24.20
CA ASP A 113 -41.92 -10.59 -22.99
C ASP A 113 -43.41 -10.19 -23.01
N GLU A 114 -43.93 -9.80 -24.16
CA GLU A 114 -45.34 -9.46 -24.37
C GLU A 114 -46.25 -10.67 -24.10
N VAL A 115 -45.90 -11.84 -24.66
CA VAL A 115 -46.67 -13.08 -24.46
C VAL A 115 -46.64 -13.51 -22.99
N CYS A 116 -45.47 -13.42 -22.33
CA CYS A 116 -45.35 -13.69 -20.90
C CYS A 116 -46.22 -12.73 -20.06
N ARG A 117 -46.27 -11.44 -20.42
CA ARG A 117 -47.07 -10.42 -19.73
C ARG A 117 -48.57 -10.68 -19.89
N CYS A 118 -49.02 -11.04 -21.09
CA CYS A 118 -50.41 -11.43 -21.36
C CYS A 118 -50.82 -12.72 -20.62
N SER A 119 -49.88 -13.65 -20.44
CA SER A 119 -50.14 -14.92 -19.74
C SER A 119 -50.31 -14.74 -18.23
N CYS A 120 -49.62 -13.77 -17.62
CA CYS A 120 -49.80 -13.44 -16.20
C CYS A 120 -51.06 -12.61 -15.90
N SER A 121 -51.57 -11.82 -16.87
CA SER A 121 -52.79 -11.02 -16.70
C SER A 121 -54.09 -11.83 -16.82
N ARG A 122 -54.00 -13.11 -17.21
CA ARG A 122 -55.15 -14.00 -17.48
C ARG A 122 -55.35 -15.08 -16.41
N ARG A 123 -54.65 -14.97 -15.27
CA ARG A 123 -54.88 -15.75 -14.05
C ARG A 123 -55.46 -14.88 -12.95
#